data_AF-A0A2U9R7I2-F1
#
_entry.id   AF-A0A2U9R7I2-F1
#
_cell.length_a   1.000
_cell.length_b   1.000
_cell.length_c   1.000
_cell.angle_alpha   90.00
_cell.angle_beta   90.00
_cell.angle_gamma   90.00
#
_symmetry.space_group_name_H-M   'P 1'
#
loop_
_entity.id
_entity.type
_entity.pdbx_description
1 polymer ?
#
loop_
_entity_poly.entity_id
_entity_poly.type
_entity_poly.pdbx_seq_one_letter_code
_entity_poly.pdbx_strand_id
1 'polypeptide(L)' 'MQFMGVKAYKFPLVKFYWPFFVGFGITTVLISKAQTALSNTEEFINDPRHPRFASGDVDHK' A
#
# COMPACT_ATOMS: atom_id res chain seq x y z
N MET A 1 -9.83 9.32 29.82
CA MET A 1 -10.28 9.13 28.43
C MET A 1 -10.74 7.70 28.31
N GLN A 2 -11.99 7.48 27.91
CA GLN A 2 -12.54 6.15 27.68
C GLN A 2 -12.54 5.94 26.16
N PHE A 3 -11.94 4.85 25.70
CA PHE A 3 -11.94 4.45 24.29
C PHE A 3 -12.74 3.16 24.19
N MET A 4 -13.81 3.16 23.40
CA MET A 4 -14.69 1.99 23.20
C MET A 4 -15.15 1.32 24.52
N GLY A 5 -15.51 2.11 25.54
CA GLY A 5 -15.96 1.57 26.83
C GLY A 5 -14.85 1.20 27.83
N VAL A 6 -13.58 1.20 27.40
CA VAL A 6 -12.43 0.80 28.22
C VAL A 6 -11.58 2.03 28.59
N LYS A 7 -10.97 2.03 29.78
CA LYS A 7 -10.04 3.10 30.18
C LYS A 7 -8.82 3.10 29.25
N ALA A 8 -8.66 4.17 28.49
CA ALA A 8 -7.53 4.35 27.60
C ALA A 8 -6.39 5.08 28.32
N TYR A 9 -5.20 4.47 28.26
CA TYR A 9 -3.98 5.03 28.83
C TYR A 9 -3.21 5.80 27.75
N LYS A 10 -2.63 6.94 28.13
CA LYS A 10 -1.84 7.80 27.24
C LYS A 10 -0.42 7.26 27.10
N PHE A 11 -0.26 6.20 26.33
CA PHE A 11 1.08 5.69 25.98
C PHE A 11 1.66 6.48 24.79
N PRO A 12 2.89 7.00 24.87
CA PRO A 12 3.51 7.83 23.83
C PRO A 12 4.00 7.00 22.64
N LEU A 13 3.06 6.42 21.89
CA LEU A 13 3.32 5.44 20.83
C LEU A 13 4.19 6.02 19.69
N VAL A 14 3.85 7.21 19.22
CA VAL A 14 4.56 7.87 18.09
C VAL A 14 6.00 8.23 18.48
N LYS A 15 6.25 8.67 19.72
CA LYS A 15 7.59 9.09 20.17
C LYS A 15 8.63 7.99 19.99
N PHE A 16 8.24 6.74 20.25
CA PHE A 16 9.15 5.60 20.20
C PHE A 16 9.10 4.85 18.87
N TYR A 17 7.94 4.77 18.22
CA TYR A 17 7.75 3.96 17.02
C TYR A 17 7.79 4.72 15.69
N TRP A 18 8.09 6.03 15.69
CA TRP A 18 8.17 6.83 14.46
C TRP A 18 9.06 6.24 13.35
N PRO A 19 10.23 5.60 13.61
CA PRO A 19 11.05 5.07 12.53
C PRO A 19 10.35 3.94 11.77
N PHE A 20 9.51 3.16 12.45
CA PHE A 20 8.73 2.09 11.82
C PHE A 20 7.60 2.66 10.96
N PHE A 21 6.94 3.73 11.40
CA PHE A 21 5.94 4.42 10.58
C PHE A 21 6.56 5.04 9.32
N VAL A 22 7.75 5.63 9.45
CA VAL A 22 8.51 6.14 8.30
C VAL A 22 8.92 5.01 7.36
N GLY A 23 9.48 3.92 7.90
CA GLY A 23 9.83 2.74 7.13
C GLY A 23 8.63 2.17 6.36
N PHE A 24 7.48 2.03 7.04
CA PHE A 24 6.23 1.62 6.41
C PHE A 24 5.86 2.54 5.24
N GLY A 25 5.83 3.86 5.46
CA GLY A 25 5.50 4.82 4.41
C GLY A 25 6.42 4.73 3.19
N ILE A 26 7.73 4.63 3.41
CA ILE A 26 8.72 4.49 2.34
C ILE A 26 8.49 3.17 1.58
N THR A 27 8.40 2.05 2.30
CA THR A 27 8.21 0.73 1.70
C THR A 27 6.92 0.66 0.89
N THR A 28 5.81 1.23 1.38
CA THR A 28 4.55 1.24 0.63
C THR A 28 4.69 1.96 -0.71
N VAL A 29 5.37 3.12 -0.75
CA VAL A 29 5.59 3.86 -2.00
C VAL A 29 6.48 3.07 -2.96
N LEU A 30 7.55 2.47 -2.46
CA LEU A 30 8.48 1.70 -3.28
C LEU A 30 7.81 0.45 -3.87
N ILE A 31 7.09 -0.32 -3.05
CA ILE A 31 6.37 -1.51 -3.50
C ILE A 31 5.27 -1.12 -4.48
N SER A 32 4.54 -0.03 -4.25
CA SER A 32 3.53 0.44 -5.19
C SER A 32 4.10 0.73 -6.58
N LYS A 33 5.27 1.40 -6.65
CA LYS A 33 5.96 1.64 -7.93
C LYS A 33 6.47 0.35 -8.57
N ALA A 34 7.06 -0.53 -7.77
CA ALA A 34 7.56 -1.81 -8.25
C ALA A 34 6.43 -2.69 -8.80
N GLN A 35 5.30 -2.77 -8.10
CA GLN A 35 4.12 -3.50 -8.54
C GLN A 35 3.64 -3.02 -9.92
N THR A 36 3.51 -1.70 -10.12
CA THR A 36 3.09 -1.14 -11.41
C THR A 36 4.08 -1.45 -12.52
N ALA A 37 5.39 -1.45 -12.24
CA ALA A 37 6.38 -1.81 -13.25
C ALA A 37 6.33 -3.31 -13.60
N LEU A 38 6.21 -4.17 -12.59
CA LEU A 38 6.21 -5.62 -12.75
C LEU A 38 4.91 -6.15 -13.37
N SER A 39 3.78 -5.50 -13.13
CA SER A 39 2.51 -5.92 -13.75
C SER A 39 2.47 -5.64 -15.25
N ASN A 40 3.29 -4.68 -15.73
CA ASN A 40 3.37 -4.30 -17.14
C ASN A 40 4.46 -5.05 -17.92
N THR A 41 4.98 -6.17 -17.40
CA THR A 41 5.89 -7.03 -18.16
C THR A 41 5.13 -7.89 -19.16
N GLU A 42 5.80 -8.37 -20.21
CA GLU A 42 5.20 -9.18 -21.28
C GLU A 42 4.42 -10.40 -20.77
N GLU A 43 4.89 -11.01 -19.67
CA GLU A 43 4.24 -12.17 -19.04
C GLU A 43 2.88 -11.82 -18.41
N PHE A 44 2.77 -10.66 -17.76
CA PHE A 44 1.60 -10.29 -16.95
C PHE A 44 0.70 -9.24 -17.60
N ILE A 45 1.12 -8.67 -18.74
CA ILE A 45 0.41 -7.60 -19.46
C ILE A 45 -1.00 -8.00 -19.90
N ASN A 46 -1.17 -9.29 -20.20
CA ASN A 46 -2.39 -9.90 -20.72
C ASN A 46 -3.11 -10.77 -19.68
N ASP A 47 -2.67 -10.78 -18.41
CA ASP A 47 -3.41 -11.47 -17.36
C ASP A 47 -4.76 -10.76 -17.14
N PRO A 48 -5.92 -11.42 -17.27
CA PRO A 48 -7.24 -10.79 -17.09
C PRO A 48 -7.44 -10.16 -15.69
N ARG A 49 -6.61 -10.50 -14.71
CA ARG A 49 -6.60 -9.91 -13.37
C ARG A 49 -5.82 -8.59 -13.30
N HIS A 50 -5.16 -8.18 -14.39
CA HIS A 50 -4.41 -6.94 -14.43
C HIS A 50 -5.34 -5.75 -14.14
N PRO A 51 -5.04 -4.89 -13.15
CA PRO A 51 -5.95 -3.82 -12.71
C PRO A 51 -6.39 -2.85 -13.82
N ARG A 52 -5.58 -2.71 -14.88
CA ARG A 52 -5.88 -1.92 -16.10
C ARG A 52 -7.25 -2.23 -16.70
N PHE A 53 -7.63 -3.51 -16.74
CA PHE A 53 -8.91 -3.93 -17.31
C PHE A 53 -10.10 -3.49 -16.46
N ALA A 54 -9.95 -3.43 -15.13
CA ALA A 54 -10.98 -2.89 -14.24
C ALA A 54 -11.16 -1.37 -14.44
N SER A 55 -10.13 -0.68 -14.90
CA SER A 55 -10.15 0.76 -15.24
C SER A 55 -10.77 1.04 -16.62
N GLY A 56 -11.15 0.01 -17.38
CA GLY A 56 -11.69 0.15 -18.75
C GLY A 56 -10.63 0.27 -19.85
N ASP A 57 -9.35 0.13 -19.51
CA ASP A 57 -8.26 0.14 -20.47
C ASP A 57 -8.00 -1.29 -20.96
N VAL A 58 -8.23 -1.50 -22.26
CA VAL A 58 -8.13 -2.80 -22.95
C VAL A 58 -6.93 -2.86 -23.89
N ASP A 59 -6.47 -1.72 -24.41
CA ASP A 59 -5.41 -1.65 -25.42
C ASP A 59 -4.12 -1.14 -24.77
N HIS A 60 -3.14 -2.03 -24.60
CA HIS A 60 -1.81 -1.64 -24.13
C HIS A 60 -1.05 -1.14 -25.36
N LYS A 61 -1.19 0.16 -25.67
CA LYS A 61 -0.45 0.82 -26.75
C LYS A 61 0.89 1.33 -26.30
#